data_AF-A0A7W6STC2-F1
#
_entry.id   AF-A0A7W6STC2-F1
#
_cell.length_a   1.000
_cell.length_b   1.000
_cell.length_c   1.000
_cell.angle_alpha   90.00
_cell.angle_beta   90.00
_cell.angle_gamma   90.00
#
_symmetry.space_group_name_H-M   'P 1'
#
loop_
_entity.id
_entity.type
_entity.pdbx_description
1 polymer ?
#
loop_
_entity_poly.entity_id
_entity_poly.type
_entity_poly.pdbx_seq_one_letter_code
_entity_poly.pdbx_strand_id
1 'polypeptide(L)' 'MAQRSPSDPDIVAVYIEPSPGVSEEQLQNAMKAAKVTDVSSLVPGMFSARMPASNIEALKSVADVEVMQRKLPR' A
#
# COMPACT_ATOMS: atom_id res chain seq x y z
N MET A 1 -17.54 20.38 -19.95
CA MET A 1 -16.75 20.34 -18.70
C MET A 1 -16.93 18.96 -18.11
N ALA A 2 -15.96 18.06 -18.26
CA ALA A 2 -16.09 16.69 -17.75
C ALA A 2 -16.00 16.74 -16.21
N GLN A 3 -17.11 16.45 -15.53
CA GLN A 3 -17.12 16.18 -14.10
C GLN A 3 -16.20 14.98 -13.87
N ARG A 4 -15.06 15.19 -13.21
CA ARG A 4 -14.27 14.09 -12.63
C ARG A 4 -15.18 13.40 -11.61
N SER A 5 -15.62 12.19 -11.91
CA SER A 5 -16.33 11.35 -10.97
C SER A 5 -15.51 11.22 -9.67
N PRO A 6 -16.07 11.46 -8.48
CA PRO A 6 -15.30 11.51 -7.23
C PRO A 6 -14.83 10.14 -6.69
N SER A 7 -14.86 9.05 -7.47
CA SER A 7 -15.07 7.73 -6.84
C SER A 7 -14.12 6.61 -7.24
N ASP A 8 -13.11 6.86 -8.08
CA ASP A 8 -12.03 5.88 -8.24
C ASP A 8 -10.92 6.22 -7.26
N PRO A 9 -10.69 5.43 -6.20
CA PRO A 9 -9.51 5.62 -5.37
C PRO A 9 -8.29 5.47 -6.29
N ASP A 10 -7.41 6.47 -6.29
CA ASP A 10 -6.13 6.38 -7.00
C ASP A 10 -5.35 5.18 -6.45
N ILE A 11 -5.49 4.01 -7.10
CA ILE A 11 -4.80 2.79 -6.71
C ILE A 11 -3.35 2.93 -7.14
N VAL A 12 -2.44 2.87 -6.18
CA VAL A 12 -1.00 2.96 -6.41
C VAL A 12 -0.33 1.65 -6.04
N ALA A 13 0.78 1.33 -6.72
CA ALA A 13 1.66 0.24 -6.32
C ALA A 13 2.58 0.72 -5.20
N VAL A 14 2.74 -0.11 -4.17
CA VAL A 14 3.52 0.19 -2.98
C VAL A 14 4.44 -0.97 -2.60
N TYR A 15 5.57 -0.66 -1.98
CA TYR A 15 6.33 -1.59 -1.16
C TYR A 15 5.85 -1.47 0.29
N ILE A 16 5.72 -2.59 0.97
CA ILE A 16 5.31 -2.68 2.37
C ILE A 16 6.38 -3.48 3.12
N GLU A 17 6.96 -2.87 4.14
CA GLU A 17 7.90 -3.50 5.07
C GLU A 17 7.32 -3.42 6.49
N PRO A 18 6.98 -4.53 7.16
CA PRO A 18 6.42 -4.49 8.50
C PRO A 18 7.38 -3.83 9.49
N SER A 19 6.86 -2.97 10.35
CA SER A 19 7.68 -2.32 11.36
C SER A 19 8.23 -3.33 12.38
N PRO A 20 9.42 -3.10 12.96
CA PRO A 20 9.96 -3.97 13.99
C PRO A 20 8.98 -4.16 15.17
N GLY A 21 8.71 -5.41 15.53
CA GLY A 21 7.80 -5.75 16.63
C GLY A 21 6.31 -5.84 16.24
N VAL A 22 5.95 -5.56 14.98
CA VAL A 22 4.61 -5.82 14.45
C VAL A 22 4.47 -7.30 14.13
N SER A 23 3.43 -7.94 14.67
CA SER A 23 3.13 -9.33 14.36
C SER A 23 2.54 -9.46 12.96
N GLU A 24 2.69 -10.65 12.37
CA GLU A 24 2.08 -10.95 11.07
C GLU A 24 0.56 -10.72 11.07
N GLU A 25 -0.12 -11.06 12.17
CA GLU A 25 -1.56 -10.83 12.33
C GLU A 25 -1.91 -9.34 12.32
N GLN A 26 -1.14 -8.51 13.03
CA GLN A 26 -1.34 -7.05 13.04
C GLN A 26 -1.18 -6.46 11.64
N LEU A 27 -0.13 -6.88 10.93
CA LEU A 27 0.11 -6.47 9.55
C LEU A 27 -1.04 -6.88 8.63
N GLN A 28 -1.48 -8.14 8.68
CA GLN A 28 -2.57 -8.64 7.85
C GLN A 28 -3.89 -7.88 8.13
N ASN A 29 -4.18 -7.59 9.39
CA ASN A 29 -5.37 -6.82 9.76
C ASN A 29 -5.30 -5.39 9.23
N ALA A 30 -4.14 -4.73 9.34
CA ALA A 30 -3.95 -3.40 8.79
C ALA A 30 -4.00 -3.37 7.26
N MET A 31 -3.39 -4.35 6.58
CA MET A 31 -3.48 -4.51 5.12
C MET A 31 -4.93 -4.67 4.66
N LYS A 32 -5.75 -5.47 5.36
CA LYS A 32 -7.19 -5.60 5.08
C LYS A 32 -7.94 -4.29 5.29
N ALA A 33 -7.71 -3.60 6.41
CA ALA A 33 -8.33 -2.31 6.71
C ALA A 33 -7.97 -1.24 5.66
N ALA A 34 -6.72 -1.25 5.19
CA ALA A 34 -6.23 -0.32 4.19
C ALA A 34 -6.59 -0.73 2.75
N LYS A 35 -7.35 -1.83 2.57
CA LYS A 35 -7.80 -2.37 1.27
C LYS A 35 -6.62 -2.68 0.33
N VAL A 36 -5.56 -3.26 0.89
CA VAL A 36 -4.41 -3.72 0.12
C VAL A 36 -4.81 -4.94 -0.73
N THR A 37 -4.41 -4.94 -2.00
CA THR A 37 -4.63 -5.99 -2.99
C THR A 37 -3.33 -6.34 -3.70
N ASP A 38 -3.32 -7.42 -4.50
CA ASP A 38 -2.17 -7.84 -5.32
C ASP A 38 -0.86 -8.00 -4.53
N VAL A 39 -0.96 -8.51 -3.30
CA VAL A 39 0.19 -8.70 -2.41
C VAL A 39 1.09 -9.81 -2.94
N SER A 40 2.37 -9.52 -3.12
CA SER A 40 3.40 -10.47 -3.52
C SER A 40 4.65 -10.29 -2.67
N SER A 41 5.16 -11.39 -2.11
CA SER A 41 6.41 -11.39 -1.34
C SER A 41 7.60 -11.27 -2.29
N LEU A 42 8.46 -10.28 -2.06
CA LEU A 42 9.67 -10.07 -2.85
C LEU A 42 10.85 -10.80 -2.21
N VAL A 43 11.03 -10.57 -0.92
CA VAL A 43 12.03 -11.19 -0.04
C VAL A 43 11.42 -11.30 1.36
N PRO A 44 11.99 -12.10 2.28
CA PRO A 44 11.48 -12.18 3.65
C PRO A 44 11.37 -10.80 4.30
N GLY A 45 10.16 -10.43 4.71
CA GLY A 45 9.88 -9.13 5.34
C GLY A 45 9.58 -7.98 4.38
N MET A 46 9.55 -8.17 3.07
CA MET A 46 9.22 -7.10 2.11
C MET A 46 8.21 -7.55 1.06
N PHE A 47 7.13 -6.79 0.92
CA PHE A 47 6.01 -7.11 0.05
C PHE A 47 5.80 -6.01 -0.99
N SER A 48 5.47 -6.40 -2.21
CA SER A 48 4.85 -5.50 -3.19
C SER A 48 3.34 -5.65 -3.11
N ALA A 49 2.60 -4.56 -3.21
CA ALA A 49 1.15 -4.60 -3.22
C ALA A 49 0.55 -3.39 -3.95
N ARG A 50 -0.77 -3.34 -4.02
CA ARG A 50 -1.54 -2.20 -4.52
C ARG A 50 -2.57 -1.77 -3.49
N MET A 51 -2.82 -0.47 -3.38
CA MET A 51 -3.85 0.05 -2.47
C MET A 51 -4.29 1.46 -2.86
N PRO A 52 -5.46 1.93 -2.36
CA PRO A 52 -5.85 3.33 -2.44
C PRO A 52 -4.78 4.25 -1.85
N ALA A 53 -4.34 5.27 -2.59
CA ALA A 53 -3.38 6.25 -2.09
C ALA A 53 -3.86 6.94 -0.79
N SER A 54 -5.18 7.13 -0.65
CA SER A 54 -5.79 7.67 0.56
C SER A 54 -5.57 6.83 1.82
N ASN A 55 -5.27 5.53 1.67
CA ASN A 55 -5.15 4.59 2.78
C ASN A 55 -3.70 4.31 3.19
N ILE A 56 -2.70 4.90 2.49
CA ILE A 56 -1.28 4.70 2.79
C ILE A 56 -0.96 5.14 4.21
N GLU A 57 -1.43 6.31 4.63
CA GLU A 57 -1.15 6.87 5.96
C GLU A 57 -1.69 5.97 7.09
N ALA A 58 -2.78 5.23 6.85
CA ALA A 58 -3.30 4.28 7.84
C ALA A 58 -2.35 3.08 8.04
N LEU A 59 -1.71 2.62 6.96
CA LEU A 59 -0.81 1.47 6.97
C LEU A 59 0.58 1.82 7.54
N LYS A 60 1.00 3.09 7.45
CA LYS A 60 2.27 3.60 8.00
C LYS A 60 2.44 3.40 9.52
N SER A 61 1.35 3.14 10.23
CA SER A 61 1.38 2.86 11.68
C SER A 61 1.96 1.48 12.02
N VAL A 62 1.93 0.54 11.07
CA VAL A 62 2.36 -0.86 11.29
C VAL A 62 3.40 -1.36 10.28
N ALA A 63 3.67 -0.58 9.24
CA ALA A 63 4.64 -0.91 8.21
C ALA A 63 5.20 0.36 7.60
N ASP A 64 6.45 0.33 7.16
CA ASP A 64 6.93 1.31 6.21
C ASP A 64 6.29 1.06 4.84
N VAL A 65 5.79 2.13 4.21
CA VAL A 65 5.06 2.05 2.95
C VAL A 65 5.64 3.05 1.96
N GLU A 66 6.29 2.53 0.92
CA GLU A 66 6.88 3.33 -0.14
C GLU A 66 6.06 3.20 -1.43
N VAL A 67 5.61 4.32 -1.99
CA VAL A 67 4.92 4.32 -3.29
C VAL A 67 5.95 4.07 -4.40
N MET A 68 5.69 3.05 -5.22
CA MET A 68 6.47 2.76 -6.42
C MET A 68 6.25 3.88 -7.43
N GLN A 69 7.03 4.96 -7.32
CA GLN A 69 6.99 6.02 -8.32
C GLN A 69 7.46 5.44 -9.64
N ARG A 70 6.54 5.23 -10.60
CA ARG A 70 6.93 5.13 -12.00
C ARG A 70 7.53 6.48 -12.39
N LYS A 71 8.86 6.62 -12.27
CA LYS A 71 9.59 7.54 -13.14
C LYS A 71 9.36 7.03 -14.56
N LEU A 72 8.33 7.54 -15.24
CA LEU A 72 8.33 7.50 -16.70
C LEU A 72 9.55 8.32 -17.13
N PRO A 73 10.57 7.73 -17.80
CA PRO A 73 11.52 8.55 -18.52
C PRO A 73 10.73 9.35 -19.57
N ARG A 74 10.94 10.67 -19.57
CA ARG A 74 10.45 11.56 -20.64
C ARG A 74 11.24 11.31 -21.91
#